data_AF-A0A7Y2KUP4-F1
#
_entry.id   AF-A0A7Y2KUP4-F1
#
_cell.length_a   1.000
_cell.length_b   1.000
_cell.length_c   1.000
_cell.angle_alpha   90.00
_cell.angle_beta   90.00
_cell.angle_gamma   90.00
#
_symmetry.space_group_name_H-M   'P 1'
#
loop_
_entity.id
_entity.type
_entity.pdbx_description
1 polymer ?
#
loop_
_entity_poly.entity_id
_entity_poly.type
_entity_poly.pdbx_seq_one_letter_code
_entity_poly.pdbx_strand_id
1 'polypeptide(L)'
;MFELDHDLAQDIVDRAMAILPYNVNVMDSQGLILGSGEPERINTRHEGAQLVLANGRVVEIDEQTAKCLKGVQPGINLPLLL
;
A
#
# COMPACT_ATOMS: atom_id res chain seq x y z
N MET A 1 9.13 10.05 15.52
CA MET A 1 8.15 9.74 14.47
C MET A 1 8.01 8.24 14.49
N PHE A 2 6.82 7.70 14.78
CA PHE A 2 6.62 6.25 14.77
C PHE A 2 6.64 5.80 13.31
N GLU A 3 7.66 5.03 12.93
CA GLU A 3 7.69 4.37 11.62
C GLU A 3 7.17 2.95 11.82
N LEU A 4 6.29 2.51 10.92
CA LEU A 4 5.90 1.11 10.83
C LEU A 4 7.13 0.29 10.48
N ASP A 5 7.38 -0.78 11.23
CA ASP A 5 8.35 -1.80 10.83
C ASP A 5 7.66 -2.90 9.99
N HIS A 6 8.47 -3.80 9.45
CA HIS A 6 7.99 -4.90 8.61
C HIS A 6 7.03 -5.84 9.35
N ASP A 7 7.32 -6.13 10.62
CA ASP A 7 6.54 -7.10 11.41
C ASP A 7 5.13 -6.56 11.65
N LEU A 8 5.00 -5.30 12.10
CA LEU A 8 3.70 -4.67 12.31
C LEU A 8 2.96 -4.45 10.99
N ALA A 9 3.66 -4.08 9.91
CA ALA A 9 3.05 -3.91 8.59
C ALA A 9 2.46 -5.23 8.06
N GLN A 10 3.17 -6.35 8.24
CA GLN A 10 2.68 -7.66 7.84
C GLN A 10 1.51 -8.11 8.71
N ASP A 11 1.55 -7.89 10.03
CA ASP A 11 0.42 -8.17 10.93
C ASP A 11 -0.86 -7.43 10.50
N ILE A 12 -0.74 -6.18 10.05
CA ILE A 12 -1.88 -5.41 9.51
C ILE A 12 -2.43 -6.05 8.24
N VAL A 13 -1.55 -6.42 7.31
CA VAL A 13 -1.93 -7.08 6.05
C VAL A 13 -2.67 -8.39 6.32
N ASP A 14 -2.10 -9.25 7.16
CA ASP A 14 -2.66 -10.57 7.47
C ASP A 14 -4.05 -10.45 8.10
N ARG A 15 -4.21 -9.50 9.04
CA ARG A 15 -5.52 -9.21 9.66
C ARG A 15 -6.52 -8.64 8.68
N ALA A 16 -6.11 -7.73 7.80
CA ALA A 16 -6.99 -7.13 6.80
C ALA A 16 -7.48 -8.18 5.79
N MET A 17 -6.58 -9.05 5.31
CA MET A 17 -6.91 -10.12 4.37
C MET A 17 -7.74 -11.25 4.98
N ALA A 18 -7.70 -11.44 6.30
CA ALA A 18 -8.63 -12.34 6.99
C ALA A 18 -10.09 -11.86 6.93
N ILE A 19 -10.33 -10.58 6.63
CA ILE A 19 -11.65 -9.94 6.59
C ILE A 19 -12.06 -9.61 5.16
N LEU A 20 -11.12 -9.11 4.34
CA LEU A 20 -11.35 -8.63 2.99
C LEU A 20 -11.02 -9.73 1.97
N PRO A 21 -11.87 -9.97 0.95
CA PRO A 21 -11.59 -10.92 -0.12
C PRO A 21 -10.64 -10.35 -1.20
N TYR A 22 -9.69 -9.51 -0.80
CA TYR A 22 -8.77 -8.80 -1.69
C TYR A 22 -7.35 -8.80 -1.13
N ASN A 23 -6.36 -8.76 -2.02
CA ASN A 23 -4.96 -8.59 -1.62
C ASN A 23 -4.74 -7.19 -1.01
N VAL A 24 -3.94 -7.12 0.05
CA VAL A 24 -3.62 -5.88 0.77
C VAL A 24 -2.10 -5.74 0.86
N ASN A 25 -1.61 -4.51 0.79
CA ASN A 25 -0.24 -4.16 1.13
C ASN A 25 -0.20 -2.92 2.01
N VAL A 26 0.87 -2.78 2.78
CA VAL A 26 1.15 -1.64 3.66
C VAL A 26 2.51 -1.08 3.28
N MET A 27 2.62 0.24 3.21
CA MET A 27 3.79 0.95 2.71
C MET A 27 4.19 2.11 3.63
N ASP A 28 5.47 2.47 3.62
CA ASP A 28 5.98 3.64 4.32
C ASP A 28 5.69 4.96 3.56
N SER A 29 6.12 6.09 4.14
CA SER A 29 5.97 7.42 3.52
C SER A 29 6.72 7.60 2.20
N GLN A 30 7.68 6.73 1.89
CA GLN A 30 8.46 6.72 0.65
C GLN A 30 7.86 5.76 -0.39
N GLY A 31 6.75 5.11 -0.07
CA GLY A 31 6.09 4.12 -0.90
C GLY A 31 6.82 2.79 -0.97
N LEU A 32 7.73 2.49 -0.04
CA LEU A 32 8.31 1.16 0.10
C LEU A 32 7.28 0.23 0.74
N ILE A 33 6.97 -0.88 0.08
CA ILE A 33 6.05 -1.89 0.62
C ILE A 33 6.75 -2.65 1.75
N LEU A 34 6.20 -2.53 2.96
CA LEU A 34 6.71 -3.16 4.17
C LEU A 34 6.05 -4.51 4.45
N GLY A 35 4.75 -4.64 4.11
CA GLY A 35 3.98 -5.88 4.21
C GLY A 35 3.06 -6.05 3.01
N SER A 36 2.79 -7.29 2.61
CA SER A 36 1.97 -7.59 1.41
C SER A 36 1.44 -9.02 1.45
N GLY A 37 0.24 -9.24 0.92
CA GLY A 37 -0.27 -10.59 0.65
C GLY A 37 0.37 -11.25 -0.57
N GLU A 38 1.09 -10.47 -1.38
CA GLU A 38 1.99 -10.92 -2.45
C GLU A 38 3.44 -10.71 -1.97
N PRO A 39 4.13 -11.75 -1.44
CA PRO A 39 5.45 -11.61 -0.83
C PRO A 39 6.51 -11.02 -1.74
N GLU A 40 6.42 -11.28 -3.05
CA GLU A 40 7.30 -10.75 -4.09
C GLU A 40 7.27 -9.22 -4.22
N ARG A 41 6.25 -8.57 -3.63
CA ARG A 41 6.12 -7.11 -3.61
C ARG A 41 6.78 -6.45 -2.41
N ILE A 42 7.12 -7.21 -1.37
CA ILE A 42 7.81 -6.66 -0.20
C ILE A 42 9.17 -6.11 -0.66
N ASN A 43 9.57 -4.95 -0.12
CA ASN A 43 10.77 -4.20 -0.52
C ASN A 43 10.74 -3.66 -1.97
N THR A 44 9.57 -3.63 -2.62
CA THR A 44 9.38 -2.92 -3.89
C THR A 44 8.73 -1.56 -3.66
N ARG A 45 8.87 -0.65 -4.62
CA ARG A 45 8.25 0.69 -4.56
C ARG A 45 6.88 0.70 -5.21
N HIS A 46 5.94 1.37 -4.57
CA HIS A 46 4.59 1.63 -5.05
C HIS A 46 4.38 3.14 -5.26
N GLU A 47 4.44 3.61 -6.51
CA GLU A 47 4.32 5.06 -6.79
C GLU A 47 2.95 5.64 -6.41
N GLY A 48 1.91 4.81 -6.30
CA GLY A 48 0.59 5.23 -5.81
C GLY A 48 0.58 5.74 -4.36
N ALA A 49 1.62 5.47 -3.55
CA ALA A 49 1.77 6.02 -2.21
C ALA A 49 1.80 7.55 -2.20
N GLN A 50 2.55 8.11 -3.16
CA GLN A 50 2.78 9.54 -3.26
C GLN A 50 1.50 10.28 -3.64
N LEU A 51 0.61 9.65 -4.40
CA LEU A 51 -0.71 10.21 -4.72
C LEU A 51 -1.55 10.39 -3.46
N VAL A 52 -1.58 9.40 -2.57
CA VAL A 52 -2.33 9.47 -1.31
C VAL A 52 -1.72 10.51 -0.38
N LEU A 53 -0.40 10.51 -0.20
CA LEU A 53 0.29 11.45 0.67
C LEU A 53 0.15 12.91 0.18
N ALA A 54 0.19 13.14 -1.14
CA ALA A 54 0.00 14.46 -1.72
C ALA A 54 -1.44 14.96 -1.57
N ASN A 55 -2.44 14.07 -1.63
CA ASN A 55 -3.85 14.47 -1.57
C ASN A 55 -4.47 14.37 -0.17
N GLY A 56 -3.82 13.67 0.78
CA GLY A 56 -4.32 13.46 2.15
C GLY A 56 -5.67 12.72 2.22
N ARG A 57 -6.04 11.97 1.17
CA ARG A 57 -7.35 11.32 1.04
C ARG A 57 -7.23 9.97 0.35
N VAL A 58 -8.31 9.19 0.41
CA VAL A 58 -8.47 7.95 -0.35
C VAL A 58 -8.27 8.22 -1.84
N VAL A 59 -7.44 7.41 -2.49
CA VAL A 59 -7.22 7.45 -3.94
C VAL A 59 -7.63 6.11 -4.52
N GLU A 60 -8.59 6.14 -5.44
CA GLU A 60 -8.89 5.02 -6.32
C GLU A 60 -7.94 5.04 -7.51
N ILE A 61 -7.31 3.91 -7.81
CA ILE A 61 -6.40 3.72 -8.92
C ILE A 61 -7.05 2.75 -9.89
N ASP A 62 -7.47 3.24 -11.04
CA ASP A 62 -7.99 2.41 -12.12
C ASP A 62 -6.86 1.79 -12.96
N GLU A 63 -7.24 0.93 -13.92
CA GLU A 63 -6.26 0.28 -14.80
C GLU A 63 -5.42 1.25 -15.63
N GLN A 64 -6.00 2.38 -16.05
CA GLN A 64 -5.30 3.35 -16.88
C GLN A 64 -4.23 4.07 -16.07
N THR A 65 -4.60 4.50 -14.86
CA THR A 65 -3.72 5.15 -13.90
C THR A 65 -2.61 4.20 -13.45
N ALA A 66 -2.94 2.94 -13.15
CA ALA A 66 -1.94 1.93 -12.77
C ALA A 66 -0.88 1.73 -13.87
N LYS A 67 -1.25 1.76 -15.15
CA LYS A 67 -0.30 1.63 -16.28
C LYS A 67 0.67 2.82 -16.40
N CYS A 68 0.30 3.98 -15.86
CA CYS A 68 1.14 5.17 -15.86
C CYS A 68 2.11 5.25 -14.68
N LEU A 69 2.01 4.33 -13.72
CA LEU A 69 2.77 4.34 -12.47
C LEU A 69 3.57 3.05 -12.32
N LYS A 70 4.77 3.12 -11.72
CA LYS A 70 5.61 1.95 -11.50
C LYS A 70 5.22 1.20 -10.23
N GLY A 71 5.14 -0.13 -10.35
CA GLY A 71 4.87 -1.03 -9.22
C GLY A 71 3.45 -0.92 -8.65
N VAL A 72 2.54 -0.31 -9.40
CA VAL A 72 1.15 -0.06 -9.00
C VAL A 72 0.22 -1.08 -9.64
N GLN A 73 -0.73 -1.59 -8.85
CA GLN A 73 -1.85 -2.37 -9.32
C GLN A 73 -3.15 -1.57 -9.12
N PRO A 74 -4.21 -1.83 -9.91
CA PRO A 74 -5.51 -1.22 -9.68
C PRO A 74 -6.05 -1.55 -8.30
N GLY A 75 -6.76 -0.60 -7.68
CA GLY A 75 -7.33 -0.78 -6.34
C GLY A 75 -7.52 0.53 -5.60
N ILE A 76 -7.67 0.43 -4.28
CA ILE A 76 -7.87 1.57 -3.39
C ILE A 76 -6.62 1.74 -2.54
N ASN A 77 -6.10 2.97 -2.48
CA ASN A 77 -5.01 3.34 -1.58
C ASN A 77 -5.53 4.32 -0.51
N LEU A 78 -5.30 3.99 0.77
CA LEU A 78 -5.85 4.70 1.93
C LEU A 78 -4.72 5.36 2.73
N PRO A 79 -4.87 6.61 3.18
CA PRO A 79 -3.90 7.20 4.11
C PRO A 79 -4.04 6.54 5.48
N LEU A 80 -2.93 6.06 6.02
CA LEU A 80 -2.84 5.58 7.41
C LEU A 80 -2.28 6.70 8.28
N LEU A 81 -3.13 7.25 9.14
CA LEU A 81 -2.80 8.35 10.04
C LEU A 81 -2.76 7.82 11.48
N LEU A 82 -1.68 8.10 12.20
CA LEU A 82 -1.50 7.82 13.63
C LEU A 82 -1.62 9.11 14.45
#